data_AF-A0A2E5YPL4-F1
#
_entry.id   AF-A0A2E5YPL4-F1
#
_cell.length_a   1.000
_cell.length_b   1.000
_cell.length_c   1.000
_cell.angle_alpha   90.00
_cell.angle_beta   90.00
_cell.angle_gamma   90.00
#
_symmetry.space_group_name_H-M   'P 1'
#
loop_
_entity.id
_entity.type
_entity.pdbx_description
1 polymer ?
#
loop_
_entity_poly.entity_id
_entity_poly.type
_entity_poly.pdbx_seq_one_letter_code
_entity_poly.pdbx_strand_id
1 'polypeptide(L)'
;MRFVLPISVLLLSMAPSTAVAQEAIGASMWRAEARNNICGLSNPRHVTDPAVVKYKEVLDATPEMKDLDSRGIDPRSAEGQILRQRAVDHVRRVGSKVMRKSGNCSMWKSISHRDGRVIRDLTDEVVAAIGMSPVSMANSSGALASGPASPGPGQVFAAASEREELRSSGSSWTIPLLMGLVLLAGWYGARKRAAAISSADDA
;
A
#
# COMPACT_ATOMS: atom_id res chain seq x y z
N MET A 1 -23.27 -15.55 72.43
CA MET A 1 -21.97 -14.96 72.04
C MET A 1 -22.05 -14.64 70.55
N ARG A 2 -21.76 -13.39 70.19
CA ARG A 2 -21.87 -12.82 68.83
C ARG A 2 -20.61 -13.15 68.03
N PHE A 3 -20.73 -13.67 66.81
CA PHE A 3 -19.67 -13.60 65.81
C PHE A 3 -20.19 -12.90 64.56
N VAL A 4 -19.70 -11.68 64.40
CA VAL A 4 -19.86 -10.78 63.26
C VAL A 4 -18.83 -11.21 62.23
N LEU A 5 -19.26 -11.54 61.01
CA LEU A 5 -18.36 -11.64 59.85
C LEU A 5 -18.55 -10.39 58.98
N PRO A 6 -17.48 -9.61 58.71
CA PRO A 6 -17.57 -8.46 57.82
C PRO A 6 -17.61 -8.90 56.35
N ILE A 7 -18.63 -8.42 55.65
CA ILE A 7 -18.78 -8.48 54.19
C ILE A 7 -17.72 -7.56 53.59
N SER A 8 -16.67 -8.16 53.02
CA SER A 8 -15.67 -7.46 52.21
C SER A 8 -16.30 -7.03 50.89
N VAL A 9 -16.85 -5.81 50.85
CA VAL A 9 -17.23 -5.14 49.61
C VAL A 9 -15.95 -4.66 48.92
N LEU A 10 -15.48 -5.44 47.94
CA LEU A 10 -14.44 -5.04 47.00
C LEU A 10 -15.03 -3.97 46.06
N LEU A 11 -14.89 -2.71 46.46
CA LEU A 11 -15.29 -1.55 45.69
C LEU A 11 -14.23 -1.33 44.59
N LEU A 12 -14.48 -1.95 43.42
CA LEU A 12 -13.68 -1.76 42.22
C LEU A 12 -13.92 -0.32 41.70
N SER A 13 -13.07 0.61 42.15
CA SER A 13 -13.02 1.98 41.65
C SER A 13 -12.58 1.96 40.18
N MET A 14 -13.55 2.07 39.27
CA MET A 14 -13.28 2.42 37.87
C MET A 14 -12.78 3.86 37.84
N ALA A 15 -11.46 4.03 37.79
CA ALA A 15 -10.88 5.31 37.44
C ALA A 15 -11.32 5.69 36.02
N PRO A 16 -11.87 6.90 35.79
CA PRO A 16 -11.96 7.42 34.44
C PRO A 16 -10.52 7.64 33.97
N SER A 17 -10.09 6.86 32.99
CA SER A 17 -8.85 7.08 32.27
C SER A 17 -8.97 8.39 31.50
N THR A 18 -8.76 9.52 32.18
CA THR A 18 -8.57 10.82 31.57
C THR A 18 -7.27 10.78 30.80
N ALA A 19 -7.35 10.33 29.55
CA ALA A 19 -6.33 10.57 28.56
C ALA A 19 -6.15 12.09 28.49
N VAL A 20 -5.05 12.56 29.07
CA VAL A 20 -4.65 13.96 29.03
C VAL A 20 -4.34 14.26 27.57
N ALA A 21 -5.32 14.86 26.88
CA ALA A 21 -5.14 15.38 25.55
C ALA A 21 -4.08 16.49 25.65
N GLN A 22 -2.87 16.19 25.17
CA GLN A 22 -1.80 17.15 25.04
C GLN A 22 -2.28 18.38 24.28
N GLU A 23 -2.47 19.48 25.02
CA GLU A 23 -2.54 20.83 24.48
C GLU A 23 -1.15 21.17 23.94
N ALA A 24 -1.00 21.03 22.63
CA ALA A 24 0.17 21.54 21.94
C ALA A 24 -0.08 22.98 21.51
N ILE A 25 0.75 23.88 22.03
CA ILE A 25 0.91 25.28 21.60
C ILE A 25 1.18 25.28 20.08
N GLY A 26 0.31 25.97 19.34
CA GLY A 26 0.18 25.86 17.88
C GLY A 26 -0.92 24.88 17.45
N ALA A 27 -2.11 24.99 18.06
CA ALA A 27 -3.22 24.10 17.79
C ALA A 27 -3.65 24.20 16.33
N SER A 28 -3.34 23.17 15.54
CA SER A 28 -4.00 22.96 14.26
C SER A 28 -5.51 22.99 14.49
N MET A 29 -6.22 23.84 13.77
CA MET A 29 -7.69 23.90 13.88
C MET A 29 -8.33 22.54 13.53
N TRP A 30 -7.60 21.71 12.79
CA TRP A 30 -7.90 20.31 12.50
C TRP A 30 -7.51 19.37 13.64
N ARG A 31 -8.45 18.52 14.03
CA ARG A 31 -8.26 17.38 14.94
C ARG A 31 -8.40 16.08 14.14
N ALA A 32 -7.30 15.35 14.00
CA ALA A 32 -7.26 14.04 13.37
C ALA A 32 -6.13 13.19 13.97
N GLU A 33 -6.30 11.86 13.93
CA GLU A 33 -5.27 10.90 14.35
C GLU A 33 -4.51 10.39 13.12
N ALA A 34 -3.20 10.19 13.25
CA ALA A 34 -2.36 9.70 12.14
C ALA A 34 -2.86 8.38 11.52
N ARG A 35 -3.46 7.49 12.32
CA ARG A 35 -4.05 6.21 11.85
C ARG A 35 -5.26 6.37 10.91
N ASN A 36 -5.88 7.55 10.94
CA ASN A 36 -7.01 7.89 10.08
C ASN A 36 -6.55 8.53 8.78
N ASN A 37 -5.26 8.77 8.57
CA ASN A 37 -4.75 9.23 7.29
C ASN A 37 -4.78 8.08 6.26
N ILE A 38 -5.33 8.34 5.07
CA ILE A 38 -5.35 7.38 3.96
C ILE A 38 -4.21 7.70 3.00
N CYS A 39 -4.10 8.97 2.58
CA CYS A 39 -3.04 9.48 1.72
C CYS A 39 -2.88 11.00 1.85
N GLY A 40 -1.72 11.52 1.43
CA GLY A 40 -1.37 12.94 1.46
C GLY A 40 -0.63 13.34 2.73
N LEU A 41 -0.81 14.59 3.15
CA LEU A 41 -0.18 15.14 4.36
C LEU A 41 -0.70 14.42 5.61
N SER A 42 0.22 13.85 6.40
CA SER A 42 -0.08 13.07 7.61
C SER A 42 -0.12 13.91 8.89
N ASN A 43 0.48 15.11 8.89
CA ASN A 43 0.49 16.01 10.03
C ASN A 43 -0.72 16.96 9.95
N PRO A 44 -1.68 16.89 10.91
CA PRO A 44 -2.86 17.76 10.92
C PRO A 44 -2.54 19.26 10.96
N ARG A 45 -1.34 19.64 11.42
CA ARG A 45 -0.88 21.03 11.45
C ARG A 45 -0.63 21.64 10.08
N HIS A 46 -0.36 20.82 9.07
CA HIS A 46 -0.04 21.29 7.72
C HIS A 46 -1.20 21.08 6.74
N VAL A 47 -2.37 20.67 7.26
CA VAL A 47 -3.57 20.40 6.45
C VAL A 47 -4.34 21.70 6.27
N THR A 48 -4.56 22.11 5.02
CA THR A 48 -5.33 23.31 4.67
C THR A 48 -6.76 22.94 4.28
N ASP A 49 -6.91 21.98 3.36
CA ASP A 49 -8.19 21.53 2.82
C ASP A 49 -8.25 19.99 2.75
N PRO A 50 -8.69 19.34 3.84
CA PRO A 50 -8.83 17.89 3.89
C PRO A 50 -10.16 17.43 3.27
N ALA A 51 -10.15 16.20 2.77
CA ALA A 51 -11.38 15.48 2.44
C ALA A 51 -11.60 14.28 3.36
N VAL A 52 -12.87 13.93 3.58
CA VAL A 52 -13.28 12.73 4.32
C VAL A 52 -13.68 11.65 3.33
N VAL A 53 -13.34 10.41 3.66
CA VAL A 53 -13.72 9.22 2.89
C VAL A 53 -14.16 8.13 3.85
N LYS A 54 -15.32 7.52 3.58
CA LYS A 54 -15.84 6.38 4.34
C LYS A 54 -15.05 5.12 3.96
N TYR A 55 -13.94 4.94 4.66
CA TYR A 55 -12.93 3.93 4.30
C TYR A 55 -13.45 2.50 4.18
N LYS A 56 -14.40 2.10 5.03
CA LYS A 56 -15.02 0.76 4.97
C LYS A 56 -15.74 0.55 3.63
N GLU A 57 -16.57 1.52 3.22
CA GLU A 57 -17.39 1.43 2.00
C GLU A 57 -16.51 1.39 0.76
N VAL A 58 -15.44 2.19 0.78
CA VAL A 58 -14.43 2.20 -0.30
C VAL A 58 -13.66 0.89 -0.37
N LEU A 59 -13.28 0.30 0.77
CA LEU A 59 -12.56 -0.96 0.80
C LEU A 59 -13.43 -2.11 0.30
N ASP A 60 -14.69 -2.18 0.75
CA ASP A 60 -15.64 -3.23 0.36
C ASP A 60 -16.01 -3.15 -1.13
N ALA A 61 -15.94 -1.95 -1.73
CA ALA A 61 -16.15 -1.77 -3.16
C ALA A 61 -15.01 -2.34 -4.03
N THR A 62 -13.82 -2.58 -3.45
CA THR A 62 -12.66 -3.06 -4.21
C THR A 62 -12.84 -4.48 -4.76
N PRO A 63 -12.31 -4.77 -5.96
CA PRO A 63 -12.40 -6.12 -6.52
C PRO A 63 -11.63 -7.15 -5.68
N GLU A 64 -10.55 -6.75 -4.99
CA GLU A 64 -9.76 -7.65 -4.15
C GLU A 64 -10.52 -8.12 -2.90
N MET A 65 -11.32 -7.23 -2.27
CA MET A 65 -12.20 -7.62 -1.16
C MET A 65 -13.35 -8.49 -1.65
N LYS A 66 -13.93 -8.18 -2.82
CA LYS A 66 -14.96 -9.02 -3.44
C LYS A 66 -14.43 -10.42 -3.79
N ASP A 67 -13.18 -10.52 -4.24
CA ASP A 67 -12.53 -11.82 -4.50
C ASP A 67 -12.32 -12.62 -3.22
N LEU A 68 -11.91 -11.95 -2.14
CA LEU A 68 -11.75 -12.57 -0.82
C LEU A 68 -13.07 -13.18 -0.33
N ASP A 69 -14.16 -12.42 -0.41
CA ASP A 69 -15.49 -12.87 0.00
C ASP A 69 -16.04 -13.97 -0.92
N SER A 70 -15.88 -13.81 -2.25
CA SER A 70 -16.32 -14.79 -3.25
C SER A 70 -15.64 -16.14 -3.11
N ARG A 71 -14.33 -16.15 -2.85
CA ARG A 71 -13.52 -17.36 -2.70
C ARG A 71 -13.60 -17.95 -1.28
N GLY A 72 -14.25 -17.26 -0.34
CA GLY A 72 -14.37 -17.71 1.05
C GLY A 72 -13.02 -17.84 1.77
N ILE A 73 -12.04 -17.00 1.41
CA ILE A 73 -10.70 -17.07 1.99
C ILE A 73 -10.73 -16.49 3.40
N ASP A 74 -10.16 -17.20 4.38
CA ASP A 74 -10.03 -16.65 5.73
C ASP A 74 -9.21 -15.35 5.68
N PRO A 75 -9.77 -14.21 6.12
CA PRO A 75 -9.05 -12.94 6.10
C PRO A 75 -7.81 -12.89 6.99
N ARG A 76 -7.64 -13.85 7.90
CA ARG A 76 -6.44 -14.00 8.75
C ARG A 76 -5.37 -14.90 8.13
N SER A 77 -5.71 -15.67 7.10
CA SER A 77 -4.75 -16.48 6.34
C SER A 77 -3.71 -15.62 5.63
N ALA A 78 -2.58 -16.22 5.23
CA ALA A 78 -1.54 -15.50 4.49
C ALA A 78 -2.09 -14.94 3.16
N GLU A 79 -2.93 -15.71 2.45
CA GLU A 79 -3.56 -15.25 1.21
C GLU A 79 -4.54 -14.11 1.46
N GLY A 80 -5.38 -14.21 2.49
CA GLY A 80 -6.32 -13.15 2.89
C GLY A 80 -5.62 -11.85 3.27
N GLN A 81 -4.48 -11.93 3.96
CA GLN A 81 -3.66 -10.76 4.29
C GLN A 81 -3.07 -10.10 3.04
N ILE A 82 -2.62 -10.89 2.06
CA ILE A 82 -2.10 -10.37 0.78
C ILE A 82 -3.20 -9.63 0.01
N LEU A 83 -4.40 -10.21 -0.10
CA LEU A 83 -5.54 -9.57 -0.78
C LEU A 83 -5.96 -8.28 -0.09
N ARG A 84 -6.06 -8.28 1.25
CA ARG A 84 -6.34 -7.07 2.03
C ARG A 84 -5.30 -5.99 1.79
N GLN A 85 -4.01 -6.33 1.84
CA GLN A 85 -2.96 -5.35 1.60
C GLN A 85 -3.03 -4.78 0.18
N ARG A 86 -3.32 -5.62 -0.83
CA ARG A 86 -3.55 -5.17 -2.21
C ARG A 86 -4.74 -4.22 -2.31
N ALA A 87 -5.86 -4.52 -1.64
CA ALA A 87 -7.03 -3.65 -1.58
C ALA A 87 -6.66 -2.28 -0.97
N VAL A 88 -5.95 -2.27 0.16
CA VAL A 88 -5.47 -1.04 0.80
C VAL A 88 -4.59 -0.22 -0.13
N ASP A 89 -3.63 -0.84 -0.81
CA ASP A 89 -2.74 -0.16 -1.73
C ASP A 89 -3.49 0.34 -2.97
N HIS A 90 -4.50 -0.39 -3.43
CA HIS A 90 -5.37 0.02 -4.52
C HIS A 90 -6.16 1.29 -4.15
N VAL A 91 -6.82 1.29 -2.99
CA VAL A 91 -7.53 2.46 -2.46
C VAL A 91 -6.58 3.66 -2.33
N ARG A 92 -5.35 3.46 -1.84
CA ARG A 92 -4.34 4.53 -1.76
C ARG A 92 -3.97 5.11 -3.12
N ARG A 93 -3.76 4.25 -4.13
CA ARG A 93 -3.41 4.70 -5.49
C ARG A 93 -4.55 5.47 -6.15
N VAL A 94 -5.77 4.93 -6.10
CA VAL A 94 -6.96 5.57 -6.69
C VAL A 94 -7.30 6.85 -5.94
N GLY A 95 -7.30 6.78 -4.61
CA GLY A 95 -7.54 7.92 -3.75
C GLY A 95 -6.57 9.06 -4.02
N SER A 96 -5.28 8.78 -4.16
CA SER A 96 -4.28 9.80 -4.51
C SER A 96 -4.56 10.48 -5.85
N LYS A 97 -5.13 9.76 -6.84
CA LYS A 97 -5.54 10.34 -8.12
C LYS A 97 -6.76 11.24 -7.98
N VAL A 98 -7.79 10.77 -7.26
CA VAL A 98 -9.01 11.55 -7.00
C VAL A 98 -8.67 12.82 -6.23
N MET A 99 -7.88 12.70 -5.16
CA MET A 99 -7.41 13.83 -4.35
C MET A 99 -6.69 14.90 -5.19
N ARG A 100 -5.81 14.49 -6.10
CA ARG A 100 -5.11 15.41 -7.01
C ARG A 100 -6.07 16.08 -8.01
N LYS A 101 -7.07 15.34 -8.50
CA LYS A 101 -8.08 15.84 -9.44
C LYS A 101 -9.02 16.84 -8.78
N SER A 102 -9.40 16.59 -7.52
CA SER A 102 -10.31 17.44 -6.75
C SER A 102 -9.63 18.66 -6.13
N GLY A 103 -8.29 18.69 -6.09
CA GLY A 103 -7.49 19.78 -5.54
C GLY A 103 -7.30 19.73 -4.02
N ASN A 104 -7.66 18.62 -3.36
CA ASN A 104 -7.52 18.49 -1.91
C ASN A 104 -6.08 18.13 -1.51
N CYS A 105 -5.66 18.52 -0.31
CA CYS A 105 -4.28 18.31 0.15
C CYS A 105 -4.06 16.96 0.86
N SER A 106 -5.12 16.37 1.40
CA SER A 106 -5.07 15.12 2.15
C SER A 106 -6.45 14.46 2.22
N MET A 107 -6.47 13.13 2.41
CA MET A 107 -7.69 12.37 2.63
C MET A 107 -7.63 11.55 3.90
N TRP A 108 -8.74 11.56 4.64
CA TRP A 108 -8.84 11.01 5.97
C TRP A 108 -10.08 10.13 6.13
N LYS A 109 -9.98 9.10 6.98
CA LYS A 109 -11.11 8.27 7.41
C LYS A 109 -12.07 9.05 8.32
N SER A 110 -11.49 9.89 9.18
CA SER A 110 -12.19 10.75 10.11
C SER A 110 -11.28 11.93 10.47
N ILE A 111 -11.79 13.13 10.25
CA ILE A 111 -11.16 14.40 10.60
C ILE A 111 -12.28 15.36 11.03
N SER A 112 -11.98 16.23 11.99
CA SER A 112 -12.92 17.25 12.45
C SER A 112 -12.23 18.59 12.56
N HIS A 113 -12.96 19.66 12.27
CA HIS A 113 -12.52 21.03 12.51
C HIS A 113 -13.02 21.50 13.88
N ARG A 114 -12.23 22.30 14.59
CA ARG A 114 -12.66 22.92 15.86
C ARG A 114 -13.95 23.74 15.71
N ASP A 115 -14.09 24.42 14.57
CA ASP A 115 -15.26 25.27 14.27
C ASP A 115 -16.47 24.48 13.75
N GLY A 116 -16.37 23.15 13.55
CA GLY A 116 -17.49 22.33 13.06
C GLY A 116 -17.83 22.51 11.58
N ARG A 117 -16.91 23.04 10.76
CA ARG A 117 -17.12 23.18 9.31
C ARG A 117 -17.40 21.83 8.65
N VAL A 118 -18.32 21.83 7.69
CA VAL A 118 -18.61 20.65 6.86
C VAL A 118 -17.41 20.38 5.96
N ILE A 119 -16.92 19.15 6.03
CA ILE A 119 -15.78 18.67 5.24
C ILE A 119 -16.34 17.92 4.03
N ARG A 120 -15.74 18.12 2.86
CA ARG A 120 -16.16 17.46 1.63
C ARG A 120 -15.97 15.95 1.75
N ASP A 121 -17.02 15.21 1.40
CA ASP A 121 -16.99 13.75 1.26
C ASP A 121 -16.60 13.40 -0.18
N LEU A 122 -15.56 12.58 -0.35
CA LEU A 122 -15.10 12.08 -1.65
C LEU A 122 -15.40 10.59 -1.86
N THR A 123 -16.21 9.98 -0.99
CA THR A 123 -16.49 8.53 -1.02
C THR A 123 -17.00 8.09 -2.38
N ASP A 124 -18.01 8.77 -2.94
CA ASP A 124 -18.61 8.40 -4.22
C ASP A 124 -17.62 8.52 -5.40
N GLU A 125 -16.79 9.57 -5.39
CA GLU A 125 -15.77 9.79 -6.42
C GLU A 125 -14.70 8.69 -6.40
N VAL A 126 -14.29 8.26 -5.20
CA VAL A 126 -13.30 7.18 -5.03
C VAL A 126 -13.92 5.82 -5.40
N VAL A 127 -15.14 5.53 -4.98
CA VAL A 127 -15.85 4.29 -5.35
C VAL A 127 -16.04 4.20 -6.87
N ALA A 128 -16.49 5.29 -7.50
CA ALA A 128 -16.62 5.36 -8.95
C ALA A 128 -15.27 5.11 -9.65
N ALA A 129 -14.20 5.72 -9.15
CA ALA A 129 -12.85 5.55 -9.71
C ALA A 129 -12.28 4.12 -9.51
N ILE A 130 -12.68 3.41 -8.45
CA ILE A 130 -12.33 1.99 -8.25
C ILE A 130 -13.09 1.10 -9.23
N GLY A 131 -14.38 1.38 -9.46
CA GLY A 131 -15.20 0.67 -10.45
C GLY A 131 -14.71 0.87 -11.89
N MET A 132 -14.15 2.04 -12.20
CA MET A 132 -13.56 2.39 -13.49
C MET A 132 -12.10 1.92 -13.62
N SER A 133 -11.81 0.68 -13.21
CA SER A 133 -10.46 0.11 -13.25
C SER A 133 -9.85 0.23 -14.67
N PRO A 134 -8.59 0.71 -14.79
CA PRO A 134 -7.96 1.04 -16.08
C PRO A 134 -7.76 -0.14 -17.03
N VAL A 135 -7.98 -1.39 -16.59
CA VAL A 135 -7.98 -2.56 -17.49
C VAL A 135 -9.14 -2.46 -18.51
N SER A 136 -10.27 -1.85 -18.14
CA SER A 136 -11.36 -1.58 -19.08
C SER A 136 -11.06 -0.40 -20.03
N MET A 137 -10.21 0.54 -19.63
CA MET A 137 -9.81 1.69 -20.46
C MET A 137 -8.63 1.36 -21.39
N ALA A 138 -7.72 0.48 -20.96
CA ALA A 138 -6.60 0.01 -21.79
C ALA A 138 -7.06 -0.89 -22.95
N ASN A 139 -8.24 -1.53 -22.85
CA ASN A 139 -8.81 -2.33 -23.94
C ASN A 139 -9.65 -1.52 -24.94
N SER A 140 -9.99 -0.27 -24.64
CA SER A 140 -10.71 0.63 -25.56
C SER A 140 -9.80 1.54 -26.41
N SER A 141 -8.49 1.54 -26.16
CA SER A 141 -7.50 2.27 -27.00
C SER A 141 -6.74 1.37 -27.98
N GLY A 142 -7.06 0.07 -28.03
CA GLY A 142 -6.42 -0.92 -28.92
C GLY A 142 -7.06 -1.07 -30.31
N ALA A 143 -8.10 -0.29 -30.64
CA ALA A 143 -8.82 -0.39 -31.91
C ALA A 143 -8.55 0.79 -32.85
N LEU A 144 -7.28 1.21 -32.98
CA LEU A 144 -6.81 2.06 -34.10
C LEU A 144 -5.38 1.63 -34.49
N ALA A 145 -5.22 0.36 -34.85
CA ALA A 145 -4.09 -0.11 -35.65
C ALA A 145 -4.61 -0.63 -36.99
N SER A 146 -4.80 0.30 -37.93
CA SER A 146 -4.95 -0.01 -39.35
C SER A 146 -4.35 1.15 -40.13
N GLY A 147 -3.13 0.93 -40.61
CA GLY A 147 -2.44 1.82 -41.54
C GLY A 147 -0.93 1.65 -41.51
N PRO A 148 -0.34 0.68 -42.25
CA PRO A 148 1.09 0.74 -42.55
C PRO A 148 1.32 1.94 -43.48
N ALA A 149 1.89 3.01 -42.94
CA ALA A 149 2.38 4.12 -43.74
C ALA A 149 3.59 3.65 -44.56
N SER A 150 3.43 3.72 -45.89
CA SER A 150 4.44 3.44 -46.90
C SER A 150 5.81 4.05 -46.60
N PRO A 151 6.91 3.34 -46.94
CA PRO A 151 8.25 3.91 -46.97
C PRO A 151 8.39 4.84 -48.19
N GLY A 152 8.69 6.11 -47.94
CA GLY A 152 9.06 7.08 -48.98
C GLY A 152 10.48 6.81 -49.51
N PRO A 153 10.73 7.01 -50.82
CA PRO A 153 11.99 6.67 -51.47
C PRO A 153 13.02 7.78 -51.26
N GLY A 154 14.27 7.38 -51.03
CA GLY A 154 15.42 8.26 -51.15
C GLY A 154 16.18 8.43 -49.85
N GLN A 155 16.94 7.41 -49.47
CA GLN A 155 18.37 7.56 -49.22
C GLN A 155 19.04 6.23 -49.57
N VAL A 156 19.58 6.18 -50.79
CA VAL A 156 20.39 5.08 -51.30
C VAL A 156 21.78 5.65 -51.55
N PHE A 157 22.78 4.85 -51.19
CA PHE A 157 24.20 4.91 -51.55
C PHE A 157 25.13 5.75 -50.65
N ALA A 158 25.92 5.03 -49.85
CA ALA A 158 27.35 4.96 -50.10
C ALA A 158 27.91 3.63 -49.57
N ALA A 159 28.32 2.76 -50.51
CA ALA A 159 29.09 1.55 -50.29
C ALA A 159 30.59 1.87 -50.40
N ALA A 160 31.44 1.22 -49.60
CA ALA A 160 32.86 0.94 -49.84
C ALA A 160 33.34 0.01 -48.70
N SER A 161 33.40 -1.31 -48.90
CA SER A 161 34.49 -2.10 -49.49
C SER A 161 35.79 -2.11 -48.65
N GLU A 162 36.04 -3.28 -48.04
CA GLU A 162 37.32 -3.94 -47.81
C GLU A 162 38.63 -3.13 -47.78
N ARG A 163 39.35 -3.23 -46.64
CA ARG A 163 40.73 -3.73 -46.62
C ARG A 163 41.19 -4.10 -45.20
N GLU A 164 41.56 -5.37 -45.06
CA GLU A 164 42.59 -5.91 -44.18
C GLU A 164 43.72 -4.91 -43.87
N GLU A 165 44.21 -4.84 -42.63
CA GLU A 165 45.57 -5.31 -42.29
C GLU A 165 45.82 -5.38 -40.76
N LEU A 166 46.51 -6.45 -40.40
CA LEU A 166 46.82 -6.94 -39.07
C LEU A 166 47.97 -6.17 -38.39
N ARG A 167 47.81 -5.85 -37.10
CA ARG A 167 48.91 -5.82 -36.13
C ARG A 167 48.34 -6.15 -34.75
N SER A 168 48.30 -7.42 -34.36
CA SER A 168 49.43 -8.18 -33.79
C SER A 168 49.99 -7.54 -32.52
N SER A 169 49.42 -7.97 -31.39
CA SER A 169 50.03 -8.18 -30.06
C SER A 169 48.87 -8.26 -29.08
N GLY A 170 48.55 -9.34 -28.37
CA GLY A 170 49.19 -10.61 -28.13
C GLY A 170 48.43 -11.23 -26.93
N SER A 171 48.41 -12.56 -26.89
CA SER A 171 47.93 -13.39 -25.79
C SER A 171 46.42 -13.49 -25.57
N SER A 172 45.70 -14.50 -26.08
CA SER A 172 45.85 -15.96 -25.95
C SER A 172 45.30 -16.54 -24.62
N TRP A 173 44.35 -17.45 -24.82
CA TRP A 173 43.89 -18.54 -23.94
C TRP A 173 42.72 -18.31 -22.97
N THR A 174 41.58 -18.85 -23.42
CA THR A 174 40.73 -19.82 -22.69
C THR A 174 39.90 -19.38 -21.48
N ILE A 175 38.59 -19.47 -21.73
CA ILE A 175 37.47 -19.86 -20.85
C ILE A 175 37.89 -20.82 -19.72
N PRO A 176 37.39 -20.60 -18.48
CA PRO A 176 36.41 -21.52 -17.88
C PRO A 176 35.27 -20.70 -17.24
N LEU A 177 33.98 -20.93 -17.52
CA LEU A 177 33.21 -22.12 -17.15
C LEU A 177 33.55 -22.62 -15.72
N LEU A 178 33.62 -21.71 -14.74
CA LEU A 178 33.75 -22.04 -13.31
C LEU A 178 33.36 -20.90 -12.34
N MET A 179 32.25 -20.20 -12.59
CA MET A 179 31.58 -19.34 -11.58
C MET A 179 30.06 -19.50 -11.62
N GLY A 180 29.60 -20.74 -11.80
CA GLY A 180 28.35 -21.14 -11.17
C GLY A 180 28.62 -21.42 -9.69
N LEU A 181 27.61 -21.16 -8.85
CA LEU A 181 27.38 -21.90 -7.60
C LEU A 181 27.96 -21.38 -6.27
N VAL A 182 27.98 -20.07 -5.97
CA VAL A 182 28.26 -19.60 -4.58
C VAL A 182 27.29 -18.54 -4.01
N LEU A 183 26.38 -17.93 -4.80
CA LEU A 183 25.45 -16.90 -4.27
C LEU A 183 23.98 -17.34 -4.15
N LEU A 184 23.72 -18.63 -3.98
CA LEU A 184 22.37 -19.19 -3.80
C LEU A 184 22.20 -20.10 -2.56
N ALA A 185 23.17 -20.12 -1.64
CA ALA A 185 23.16 -20.95 -0.42
C ALA A 185 23.12 -20.14 0.90
N GLY A 186 22.80 -18.84 0.86
CA GLY A 186 22.84 -17.95 2.04
C GLY A 186 21.50 -17.69 2.74
N TRP A 187 20.35 -18.08 2.18
CA TRP A 187 19.04 -17.63 2.67
C TRP A 187 18.08 -18.73 3.14
N TYR A 188 18.44 -20.00 2.99
CA TYR A 188 17.60 -21.14 3.42
C TYR A 188 18.02 -21.77 4.77
N GLY A 189 18.94 -21.14 5.52
CA GLY A 189 19.49 -21.68 6.78
C GLY A 189 18.88 -21.16 8.09
N ALA A 190 17.95 -20.20 8.05
CA ALA A 190 17.51 -19.47 9.26
C ALA A 190 16.07 -19.77 9.74
N ARG A 191 15.50 -20.96 9.44
CA ARG A 191 14.13 -21.30 9.85
C ARG A 191 13.92 -22.66 10.55
N LYS A 192 14.99 -23.34 10.98
CA LYS A 192 14.88 -24.65 11.68
C LYS A 192 15.57 -24.71 13.05
N ARG A 193 15.61 -23.61 13.81
CA ARG A 193 16.06 -23.62 15.23
C ARG A 193 15.17 -22.80 16.17
N ALA A 194 13.86 -22.91 16.04
CA ALA A 194 12.91 -22.31 16.99
C ALA A 194 11.77 -23.26 17.39
N ALA A 195 11.93 -24.58 17.23
CA ALA A 195 10.90 -25.58 17.57
C ALA A 195 11.39 -26.68 18.53
N ALA A 196 12.49 -26.47 19.26
CA ALA A 196 13.07 -27.48 20.16
C ALA A 196 13.20 -27.03 21.63
N ILE A 197 12.53 -25.95 22.04
CA ILE A 197 12.54 -25.47 23.43
C ILE A 197 11.12 -25.02 23.81
N SER A 198 10.24 -25.97 24.13
CA SER A 198 9.11 -25.74 25.08
C SER A 198 8.39 -27.03 25.52
N SER A 199 8.82 -28.23 25.14
CA SER A 199 8.21 -29.49 25.63
C SER A 199 8.84 -30.03 26.92
N ALA A 200 9.26 -29.17 27.85
CA ALA A 200 9.96 -29.61 29.05
C ALA A 200 9.59 -28.78 30.29
N ASP A 201 8.29 -28.52 30.50
CA ASP A 201 7.77 -28.03 31.79
C ASP A 201 6.36 -28.61 32.03
N ASP A 202 6.29 -29.94 32.13
CA ASP A 202 5.24 -30.66 32.86
C ASP A 202 5.95 -31.61 33.83
N ALA A 203 6.16 -31.13 35.05
CA ALA A 203 6.40 -31.92 36.26
C ALA A 203 5.92 -31.13 37.48
#